data_AF-A0A7V4X6Q6-F1
#
_entry.id   AF-A0A7V4X6Q6-F1
#
_cell.length_a   1.000
_cell.length_b   1.000
_cell.length_c   1.000
_cell.angle_alpha   90.00
_cell.angle_beta   90.00
_cell.angle_gamma   90.00
#
_symmetry.space_group_name_H-M   'P 1'
#
loop_
_entity.id
_entity.type
_entity.pdbx_description
1 polymer ?
#
loop_
_entity_poly.entity_id
_entity_poly.type
_entity_poly.pdbx_seq_one_letter_code
_entity_poly.pdbx_strand_id
1 'polypeptide(L)'
;MMKLRLFLRSSAKNALNSLILIILLLFSGCSSSLTPTYLKENIDKAIQDICKAEYNLDVKVKLVGSTLWIYLPLEDIFEKSEKPEKYFEKFSLEQIRNIPSDASLKFAYLIRAVPEKEKTQEYKYKKDTIEKINNVWKVLRRVIFSLDRSKETEPTFYYLITADIKNGLEMKELFYSLDLKKVSYEYISWEEYQHRTIQDTDFGAQIIADTEGMHIHYRDITMKEFITEQIIHRIRLKFQKPEVDKNVDIDREIIKVIAATVKIYDFKEFNFVELNNLENNNKLLLSRPSLLDTFNH
;
A
#
# COMPACT_ATOMS: atom_id res chain seq x y z
N MET A 1 46.78 -13.23 -62.00
CA MET A 1 45.64 -12.61 -61.26
C MET A 1 44.53 -13.64 -61.09
N MET A 2 44.66 -14.53 -60.12
CA MET A 2 43.70 -15.61 -59.84
C MET A 2 43.85 -15.93 -58.36
N LYS A 3 42.77 -15.74 -57.56
CA LYS A 3 42.52 -16.30 -56.20
C LYS A 3 41.50 -15.52 -55.34
N LEU A 4 40.81 -14.49 -55.86
CA LEU A 4 39.80 -13.77 -55.04
C LEU A 4 38.36 -14.34 -55.12
N ARG A 5 37.99 -15.10 -56.17
CA ARG A 5 36.59 -15.50 -56.41
C ARG A 5 36.07 -16.71 -55.61
N LEU A 6 36.95 -17.55 -55.07
CA LEU A 6 36.51 -18.76 -54.33
C LEU A 6 36.20 -18.50 -52.85
N PHE A 7 36.82 -17.49 -52.23
CA PHE A 7 36.62 -17.16 -50.81
C PHE A 7 35.25 -16.51 -50.51
N LEU A 8 34.66 -15.82 -51.49
CA LEU A 8 33.36 -15.16 -51.32
C LEU A 8 32.16 -16.12 -51.31
N ARG A 9 32.27 -17.29 -51.98
CA ARG A 9 31.16 -18.26 -52.05
C ARG A 9 31.00 -19.11 -50.78
N SER A 10 32.09 -19.43 -50.06
CA SER A 10 31.96 -20.15 -48.77
C SER A 10 31.55 -19.20 -47.64
N SER A 11 32.03 -17.95 -47.66
CA SER A 11 31.64 -16.90 -46.71
C SER A 11 30.14 -16.56 -46.81
N ALA A 12 29.58 -16.44 -48.02
CA ALA A 12 28.16 -16.18 -48.21
C ALA A 12 27.26 -17.33 -47.72
N LYS A 13 27.68 -18.60 -47.88
CA LYS A 13 26.95 -19.76 -47.34
C LYS A 13 26.99 -19.82 -45.81
N ASN A 14 28.14 -19.49 -45.22
CA ASN A 14 28.29 -19.44 -43.77
C ASN A 14 27.52 -18.25 -43.15
N ALA A 15 27.49 -17.10 -43.84
CA ALA A 15 26.67 -15.96 -43.45
C ALA A 15 25.16 -16.27 -43.54
N LEU A 16 24.72 -16.96 -44.60
CA LEU A 16 23.32 -17.39 -44.75
C LEU A 16 22.92 -18.43 -43.69
N ASN A 17 23.78 -19.41 -43.40
CA ASN A 17 23.54 -20.38 -42.33
C ASN A 17 23.54 -19.73 -40.93
N SER A 18 24.40 -18.73 -40.70
CA SER A 18 24.40 -17.96 -39.45
C SER A 18 23.15 -17.07 -39.31
N LEU A 19 22.68 -16.49 -40.43
CA LEU A 19 21.43 -15.71 -40.47
C LEU A 19 20.20 -16.59 -40.20
N ILE A 20 20.17 -17.81 -40.75
CA ILE A 20 19.10 -18.79 -40.48
C ILE A 20 19.12 -19.22 -39.00
N LEU A 21 20.30 -19.39 -38.40
CA LEU A 21 20.43 -19.71 -36.97
C LEU A 21 19.93 -18.55 -36.08
N ILE A 22 20.23 -17.31 -36.45
CA ILE A 22 19.73 -16.11 -35.76
C ILE A 22 18.21 -15.97 -35.92
N ILE A 23 17.67 -16.22 -37.11
CA ILE A 23 16.22 -16.21 -37.36
C ILE A 23 15.52 -17.32 -36.54
N LEU A 24 16.09 -18.52 -36.45
CA LEU A 24 15.56 -19.60 -35.62
C LEU A 24 15.61 -19.27 -34.12
N LEU A 25 16.67 -18.59 -33.66
CA LEU A 25 16.77 -18.09 -32.27
C LEU A 25 15.73 -16.98 -31.97
N LEU A 26 15.39 -16.16 -32.97
CA LEU A 26 14.35 -15.13 -32.85
C LEU A 26 12.92 -15.70 -32.82
N PHE A 27 12.69 -16.90 -33.39
CA PHE A 27 11.37 -17.58 -33.33
C PHE A 27 11.19 -18.52 -32.13
N SER A 28 12.26 -18.84 -31.40
CA SER A 28 12.17 -19.50 -30.08
C SER A 28 11.89 -18.53 -28.92
N GLY A 29 11.54 -17.28 -29.24
CA GLY A 29 11.00 -16.31 -28.29
C GLY A 29 9.63 -16.76 -27.77
N CYS A 30 9.66 -17.57 -26.71
CA CYS A 30 8.61 -17.83 -25.72
C CYS A 30 7.18 -17.94 -26.27
N SER A 31 6.71 -19.18 -26.39
CA SER A 31 5.30 -19.52 -26.20
C SER A 31 4.88 -19.31 -24.73
N SER A 32 5.28 -18.20 -24.10
CA SER A 32 4.70 -17.77 -22.84
C SER A 32 3.28 -17.38 -23.19
N SER A 33 2.38 -18.36 -23.06
CA SER A 33 0.95 -18.15 -23.10
C SER A 33 0.66 -16.85 -22.34
N LEU A 34 0.15 -15.83 -23.04
CA LEU A 34 -0.33 -14.59 -22.43
C LEU A 34 -1.61 -14.83 -21.60
N THR A 35 -1.96 -16.10 -21.39
CA THR A 35 -3.09 -16.47 -20.54
C THR A 35 -2.73 -16.13 -19.09
N PRO A 36 -3.61 -15.40 -18.41
CA PRO A 36 -3.45 -15.12 -16.99
C PRO A 36 -3.34 -16.42 -16.20
N THR A 37 -2.46 -16.42 -15.21
CA THR A 37 -2.18 -17.61 -14.39
C THR A 37 -3.21 -17.77 -13.28
N TYR A 38 -3.81 -16.67 -12.82
CA TYR A 38 -4.68 -16.65 -11.65
C TYR A 38 -6.06 -16.09 -12.00
N LEU A 39 -7.10 -16.75 -11.49
CA LEU A 39 -8.48 -16.27 -11.53
C LEU A 39 -8.82 -15.62 -10.19
N LYS A 40 -9.67 -14.58 -10.21
CA LYS A 40 -10.08 -13.88 -8.99
C LYS A 40 -10.80 -14.82 -8.00
N GLU A 41 -11.66 -15.71 -8.49
CA GLU A 41 -12.35 -16.73 -7.68
C GLU A 41 -11.43 -17.67 -6.90
N ASN A 42 -10.17 -17.83 -7.32
CA ASN A 42 -9.18 -18.73 -6.70
C ASN A 42 -7.96 -17.98 -6.16
N ILE A 43 -8.02 -16.65 -6.08
CA ILE A 43 -6.87 -15.80 -5.75
C ILE A 43 -6.40 -16.04 -4.31
N ASP A 44 -7.34 -16.29 -3.40
CA ASP A 44 -7.10 -16.60 -1.99
C ASP A 44 -6.26 -17.87 -1.85
N LYS A 45 -6.73 -18.97 -2.45
CA LYS A 45 -6.04 -20.25 -2.45
C LYS A 45 -4.69 -20.15 -3.13
N ALA A 46 -4.59 -19.47 -4.27
CA ALA A 46 -3.34 -19.30 -4.99
C ALA A 46 -2.27 -18.61 -4.12
N ILE A 47 -2.61 -17.54 -3.40
CA ILE A 47 -1.66 -16.86 -2.52
C ILE A 47 -1.24 -17.76 -1.36
N GLN A 48 -2.19 -18.44 -0.71
CA GLN A 48 -1.88 -19.37 0.37
C GLN A 48 -0.95 -20.50 -0.08
N ASP A 49 -1.26 -21.14 -1.21
CA ASP A 49 -0.51 -22.26 -1.76
C ASP A 49 0.93 -21.83 -2.11
N ILE A 50 1.12 -20.66 -2.74
CA ILE A 50 2.45 -20.15 -3.08
C ILE A 50 3.23 -19.79 -1.81
N CYS A 51 2.62 -19.09 -0.85
CA CYS A 51 3.26 -18.75 0.43
C CYS A 51 3.72 -20.00 1.19
N LYS A 52 2.89 -21.06 1.21
CA LYS A 52 3.23 -22.31 1.86
C LYS A 52 4.31 -23.08 1.12
N ALA A 53 4.17 -23.26 -0.20
CA ALA A 53 5.08 -24.08 -0.99
C ALA A 53 6.47 -23.46 -1.17
N GLU A 54 6.54 -22.13 -1.41
CA GLU A 54 7.82 -21.46 -1.71
C GLU A 54 8.52 -20.91 -0.47
N TYR A 55 7.77 -20.57 0.59
CA TYR A 55 8.31 -19.86 1.75
C TYR A 55 7.98 -20.50 3.10
N ASN A 56 7.22 -21.61 3.12
CA ASN A 56 6.73 -22.25 4.34
C ASN A 56 6.00 -21.27 5.28
N LEU A 57 5.20 -20.37 4.70
CA LEU A 57 4.39 -19.40 5.44
C LEU A 57 2.92 -19.83 5.45
N ASP A 58 2.36 -20.05 6.63
CA ASP A 58 0.95 -20.35 6.84
C ASP A 58 0.16 -19.04 6.95
N VAL A 59 -0.16 -18.46 5.80
CA VAL A 59 -1.02 -17.27 5.70
C VAL A 59 -2.50 -17.66 5.57
N LYS A 60 -3.40 -16.80 6.04
CA LYS A 60 -4.84 -16.90 5.77
C LYS A 60 -5.25 -15.79 4.83
N VAL A 61 -5.92 -16.14 3.74
CA VAL A 61 -6.33 -15.18 2.72
C VAL A 61 -7.82 -15.29 2.50
N LYS A 62 -8.49 -14.15 2.42
CA LYS A 62 -9.94 -14.09 2.21
C LYS A 62 -10.31 -12.92 1.32
N LEU A 63 -10.99 -13.22 0.21
CA LEU A 63 -11.60 -12.22 -0.65
C LEU A 63 -13.02 -11.91 -0.16
N VAL A 64 -13.31 -10.64 0.15
CA VAL A 64 -14.66 -10.16 0.49
C VAL A 64 -14.98 -8.97 -0.40
N GLY A 65 -15.93 -9.15 -1.32
CA GLY A 65 -16.30 -8.13 -2.31
C GLY A 65 -15.11 -7.75 -3.20
N SER A 66 -14.64 -6.51 -3.09
CA SER A 66 -13.48 -5.97 -3.79
C SER A 66 -12.17 -5.98 -2.96
N THR A 67 -12.22 -6.48 -1.73
CA THR A 67 -11.11 -6.40 -0.78
C THR A 67 -10.49 -7.77 -0.51
N LEU A 68 -9.18 -7.89 -0.72
CA LEU A 68 -8.42 -9.08 -0.39
C LEU A 68 -7.71 -8.91 0.95
N TRP A 69 -8.10 -9.72 1.93
CA TRP A 69 -7.49 -9.75 3.25
C TRP A 69 -6.42 -10.82 3.33
N ILE A 70 -5.28 -10.50 3.93
CA ILE A 70 -4.15 -11.40 4.13
C ILE A 70 -3.73 -11.31 5.59
N TYR A 71 -3.78 -12.41 6.30
CA TYR A 71 -3.34 -12.54 7.68
C TYR A 71 -2.07 -13.40 7.75
N LEU A 72 -1.02 -12.83 8.32
CA LEU A 72 0.29 -13.45 8.52
C LEU A 72 0.56 -13.54 10.03
N PRO A 73 0.25 -14.68 10.66
CA PRO A 73 0.58 -14.92 12.06
C PRO A 73 2.07 -15.25 12.22
N LEU A 74 2.75 -14.53 13.12
CA LEU A 74 4.16 -14.67 13.46
C LEU A 74 4.36 -14.56 14.98
N GLU A 75 5.54 -14.91 15.46
CA GLU A 75 5.92 -14.77 16.87
C GLU A 75 7.12 -13.84 17.02
N ASP A 76 7.07 -12.99 18.06
CA ASP A 76 8.14 -12.07 18.47
C ASP A 76 8.66 -11.23 17.29
N ILE A 77 7.81 -10.41 16.68
CA ILE A 77 8.13 -9.73 15.42
C ILE A 77 9.08 -8.53 15.58
N PHE A 78 9.26 -8.06 16.82
CA PHE A 78 10.12 -6.93 17.17
C PHE A 78 11.35 -7.35 17.97
N GLU A 79 12.42 -6.58 17.83
CA GLU A 79 13.62 -6.62 18.67
C GLU A 79 14.03 -5.20 19.07
N LYS A 80 14.77 -5.07 20.17
CA LYS A 80 15.30 -3.79 20.60
C LYS A 80 16.36 -3.30 19.61
N SER A 81 16.26 -2.04 19.20
CA SER A 81 17.24 -1.40 18.32
C SER A 81 18.51 -1.05 19.11
N GLU A 82 19.67 -1.41 18.56
CA GLU A 82 20.98 -0.98 19.08
C GLU A 82 21.19 0.54 18.94
N LYS A 83 20.57 1.14 17.91
CA LYS A 83 20.60 2.58 17.63
C LYS A 83 19.16 3.06 17.46
N PRO A 84 18.47 3.41 18.56
CA PRO A 84 17.12 3.93 18.50
C PRO A 84 17.05 5.18 17.61
N GLU A 85 16.06 5.23 16.73
CA GLU A 85 15.81 6.41 15.91
C GLU A 85 15.19 7.49 16.78
N LYS A 86 15.71 8.72 16.69
CA LYS A 86 15.21 9.88 17.43
C LYS A 86 14.32 10.72 16.53
N TYR A 87 13.19 11.16 17.07
CA TYR A 87 12.33 12.13 16.41
C TYR A 87 11.79 13.14 17.42
N PHE A 88 11.41 14.33 16.94
CA PHE A 88 10.86 15.38 17.77
C PHE A 88 9.35 15.48 17.57
N GLU A 89 8.60 15.31 18.66
CA GLU A 89 7.18 15.56 18.68
C GLU A 89 6.93 17.06 18.90
N LYS A 90 6.21 17.69 17.96
CA LYS A 90 5.81 19.11 18.04
C LYS A 90 4.30 19.28 18.22
N PHE A 91 3.52 18.22 17.99
CA PHE A 91 2.07 18.23 18.10
C PHE A 91 1.59 17.03 18.93
N SER A 92 0.57 17.26 19.76
CA SER A 92 -0.24 16.20 20.36
C SER A 92 -1.44 15.93 19.45
N LEU A 93 -1.65 14.67 19.09
CA LEU A 93 -2.78 14.21 18.27
C LEU A 93 -3.70 13.37 19.16
N GLU A 94 -4.66 14.01 19.82
CA GLU A 94 -5.55 13.34 20.77
C GLU A 94 -6.72 12.65 20.07
N GLN A 95 -7.24 13.27 19.01
CA GLN A 95 -8.33 12.71 18.23
C GLN A 95 -8.22 13.13 16.78
N ILE A 96 -8.36 12.19 15.85
CA ILE A 96 -8.62 12.44 14.43
C ILE A 96 -9.53 11.32 13.97
N ARG A 97 -10.78 11.65 13.63
CA ARG A 97 -11.77 10.65 13.23
C ARG A 97 -12.69 11.16 12.14
N ASN A 98 -13.12 10.25 11.29
CA ASN A 98 -14.25 10.47 10.40
C ASN A 98 -15.57 10.41 11.20
N ILE A 99 -16.52 11.26 10.83
CA ILE A 99 -17.92 11.14 11.26
C ILE A 99 -18.70 10.61 10.06
N PRO A 100 -19.27 9.39 10.13
CA PRO A 100 -20.01 8.81 9.01
C PRO A 100 -21.12 9.73 8.52
N SER A 101 -21.20 9.91 7.21
CA SER A 101 -22.22 10.71 6.54
C SER A 101 -22.30 10.31 5.08
N ASP A 102 -23.49 10.18 4.52
CA ASP A 102 -23.68 9.66 3.16
C ASP A 102 -23.23 10.62 2.06
N ALA A 103 -23.47 11.92 2.21
CA ALA A 103 -23.25 12.92 1.16
C ALA A 103 -22.02 13.84 1.39
N SER A 104 -21.25 13.61 2.46
CA SER A 104 -20.18 14.51 2.86
C SER A 104 -19.01 13.81 3.53
N LEU A 105 -17.82 14.41 3.42
CA LEU A 105 -16.66 14.01 4.20
C LEU A 105 -16.62 14.85 5.48
N LYS A 106 -16.88 14.23 6.63
CA LYS A 106 -16.86 14.92 7.93
C LYS A 106 -15.72 14.42 8.78
N PHE A 107 -14.94 15.34 9.36
CA PHE A 107 -13.84 15.00 10.24
C PHE A 107 -13.91 15.83 11.52
N ALA A 108 -13.62 15.18 12.64
CA ALA A 108 -13.38 15.85 13.91
C ALA A 108 -11.95 15.59 14.36
N TYR A 109 -11.25 16.62 14.79
CA TYR A 109 -9.87 16.52 15.24
C TYR A 109 -9.57 17.39 16.45
N LEU A 110 -8.61 16.92 17.25
CA LEU A 110 -8.00 17.62 18.37
C LEU A 110 -6.48 17.47 18.22
N ILE A 111 -5.88 18.48 17.59
CA ILE A 111 -4.43 18.57 17.37
C ILE A 111 -3.95 19.85 18.02
N ARG A 112 -2.92 19.74 18.86
CA ARG A 112 -2.38 20.87 19.65
C ARG A 112 -0.88 20.96 19.46
N ALA A 113 -0.36 22.16 19.27
CA ALA A 113 1.08 22.40 19.36
C ALA A 113 1.55 22.14 20.80
N VAL A 114 2.62 21.37 20.98
CA VAL A 114 3.22 21.06 22.29
C VAL A 114 4.68 21.49 22.33
N PRO A 115 5.29 21.70 23.51
CA PRO A 115 6.74 21.89 23.61
C PRO A 115 7.47 20.74 22.91
N GLU A 116 8.53 21.05 22.16
CA GLU A 116 9.26 20.02 21.42
C GLU A 116 9.82 18.98 22.38
N LYS A 117 9.48 17.72 22.15
CA LYS A 117 9.91 16.59 22.98
C LYS A 117 10.62 15.57 22.12
N GLU A 118 11.87 15.27 22.46
CA GLU A 118 12.58 14.15 21.85
C GLU A 118 11.92 12.82 22.27
N LYS A 119 11.60 11.99 21.29
CA LYS A 119 11.15 10.61 21.46
C LYS A 119 12.11 9.66 20.75
N THR A 120 12.18 8.44 21.24
CA THR A 120 13.01 7.36 20.70
C THR A 120 12.15 6.19 20.27
N GLN A 121 12.42 5.66 19.07
CA GLN A 121 11.89 4.39 18.64
C GLN A 121 12.84 3.27 19.07
N GLU A 122 12.52 2.62 20.18
CA GLU A 122 13.39 1.60 20.79
C GLU A 122 13.29 0.22 20.12
N TYR A 123 12.22 -0.04 19.37
CA TYR A 123 11.97 -1.34 18.76
C TYR A 123 11.97 -1.22 17.23
N LYS A 124 12.53 -2.23 16.58
CA LYS A 124 12.51 -2.42 15.13
C LYS A 124 12.07 -3.84 14.82
N TYR A 125 11.63 -4.09 13.59
CA TYR A 125 11.35 -5.45 13.16
C TYR A 125 12.61 -6.30 13.17
N LYS A 126 12.45 -7.58 13.55
CA LYS A 126 13.52 -8.57 13.33
C LYS A 126 13.76 -8.75 11.84
N LYS A 127 15.00 -9.05 11.48
CA LYS A 127 15.38 -9.28 10.07
C LYS A 127 14.58 -10.44 9.43
N ASP A 128 14.40 -11.53 10.18
CA ASP A 128 13.55 -12.67 9.79
C ASP A 128 12.11 -12.23 9.49
N THR A 129 11.50 -11.45 10.39
CA THR A 129 10.14 -10.92 10.20
C THR A 129 10.04 -10.10 8.91
N ILE A 130 10.99 -9.19 8.65
CA ILE A 130 11.03 -8.40 7.42
C ILE A 130 11.10 -9.31 6.18
N GLU A 131 11.91 -10.37 6.24
CA GLU A 131 12.01 -11.33 5.14
C GLU A 131 10.69 -12.06 4.87
N LYS A 132 9.99 -12.50 5.93
CA LYS A 132 8.67 -13.15 5.81
C LYS A 132 7.62 -12.21 5.22
N ILE A 133 7.54 -10.97 5.71
CA ILE A 133 6.66 -9.93 5.16
C ILE A 133 6.98 -9.69 3.68
N ASN A 134 8.27 -9.55 3.34
CA ASN A 134 8.71 -9.36 1.95
C ASN A 134 8.35 -10.55 1.04
N ASN A 135 8.40 -11.78 1.55
CA ASN A 135 7.99 -12.95 0.79
C ASN A 135 6.50 -12.92 0.48
N VAL A 136 5.65 -12.54 1.44
CA VAL A 136 4.21 -12.30 1.17
C VAL A 136 4.03 -11.21 0.11
N TRP A 137 4.76 -10.08 0.20
CA TRP A 137 4.73 -9.02 -0.81
C TRP A 137 5.15 -9.48 -2.21
N LYS A 138 6.15 -10.37 -2.33
CA LYS A 138 6.56 -10.96 -3.61
C LYS A 138 5.43 -11.79 -4.21
N VAL A 139 4.77 -12.62 -3.40
CA VAL A 139 3.61 -13.42 -3.84
C VAL A 139 2.47 -12.51 -4.28
N LEU A 140 2.12 -11.50 -3.47
CA LEU A 140 1.07 -10.54 -3.80
C LEU A 140 1.33 -9.85 -5.13
N ARG A 141 2.55 -9.33 -5.36
CA ARG A 141 2.91 -8.73 -6.65
C ARG A 141 2.75 -9.74 -7.79
N ARG A 142 3.33 -10.94 -7.67
CA ARG A 142 3.23 -11.99 -8.70
C ARG A 142 1.78 -12.27 -9.08
N VAL A 143 0.90 -12.41 -8.09
CA VAL A 143 -0.52 -12.71 -8.31
C VAL A 143 -1.26 -11.52 -8.91
N ILE A 144 -1.11 -10.32 -8.36
CA ILE A 144 -1.75 -9.08 -8.85
C ILE A 144 -1.42 -8.79 -10.31
N PHE A 145 -0.15 -8.96 -10.69
CA PHE A 145 0.30 -8.67 -12.06
C PHE A 145 -0.03 -9.79 -13.06
N SER A 146 -0.41 -10.98 -12.58
CA SER A 146 -0.73 -12.15 -13.42
C SER A 146 -2.21 -12.58 -13.35
N LEU A 147 -3.07 -11.75 -12.78
CA LEU A 147 -4.50 -12.01 -12.64
C LEU A 147 -5.22 -11.87 -13.98
N ASP A 148 -6.23 -12.71 -14.22
CA ASP A 148 -7.13 -12.60 -15.36
C ASP A 148 -8.01 -11.37 -15.26
N ARG A 149 -7.87 -10.46 -16.23
CA ARG A 149 -8.65 -9.22 -16.34
C ARG A 149 -9.73 -9.30 -17.40
N SER A 150 -9.87 -10.42 -18.08
CA SER A 150 -10.83 -10.57 -19.18
C SER A 150 -12.26 -10.87 -18.69
N LYS A 151 -12.41 -11.42 -17.48
CA LYS A 151 -13.69 -11.91 -16.96
C LYS A 151 -14.21 -11.19 -15.72
N GLU A 152 -13.33 -10.65 -14.86
CA GLU A 152 -13.73 -10.08 -13.58
C GLU A 152 -12.95 -8.81 -13.23
N THR A 153 -13.56 -7.97 -12.38
CA THR A 153 -12.88 -6.83 -11.76
C THR A 153 -11.92 -7.33 -10.69
N GLU A 154 -10.62 -7.06 -10.86
CA GLU A 154 -9.58 -7.39 -9.87
C GLU A 154 -9.89 -6.84 -8.46
N PRO A 155 -9.34 -7.43 -7.39
CA PRO A 155 -9.44 -6.81 -6.07
C PRO A 155 -8.89 -5.38 -6.10
N THR A 156 -9.68 -4.47 -5.55
CA THR A 156 -9.43 -3.02 -5.50
C THR A 156 -8.51 -2.70 -4.33
N PHE A 157 -8.82 -3.28 -3.15
CA PHE A 157 -8.06 -3.06 -1.92
C PHE A 157 -7.42 -4.35 -1.44
N TYR A 158 -6.27 -4.19 -0.81
CA TYR A 158 -5.53 -5.27 -0.17
C TYR A 158 -5.26 -4.86 1.27
N TYR A 159 -5.53 -5.76 2.20
CA TYR A 159 -5.36 -5.55 3.62
C TYR A 159 -4.43 -6.62 4.17
N LEU A 160 -3.16 -6.26 4.39
CA LEU A 160 -2.17 -7.13 4.98
C LEU A 160 -2.10 -6.90 6.49
N ILE A 161 -2.32 -7.96 7.25
CA ILE A 161 -2.24 -7.96 8.70
C ILE A 161 -1.09 -8.89 9.09
N THR A 162 -0.06 -8.34 9.73
CA THR A 162 1.02 -9.13 10.34
C THR A 162 0.82 -9.11 11.85
N ALA A 163 0.51 -10.27 12.43
CA ALA A 163 0.24 -10.39 13.85
C ALA A 163 1.40 -11.05 14.59
N ASP A 164 1.83 -10.45 15.69
CA ASP A 164 2.61 -11.09 16.73
C ASP A 164 1.66 -11.81 17.69
N ILE A 165 1.36 -13.06 17.37
CA ILE A 165 0.40 -13.89 18.13
C ILE A 165 0.95 -14.28 19.50
N LYS A 166 2.20 -13.98 19.81
CA LYS A 166 2.76 -14.21 21.14
C LYS A 166 2.55 -13.00 22.04
N ASN A 167 2.74 -11.79 21.51
CA ASN A 167 2.69 -10.55 22.28
C ASN A 167 1.33 -9.82 22.18
N GLY A 168 0.41 -10.30 21.34
CA GLY A 168 -0.93 -9.73 21.20
C GLY A 168 -0.93 -8.38 20.48
N LEU A 169 -0.10 -8.25 19.45
CA LEU A 169 0.13 -7.03 18.68
C LEU A 169 -0.05 -7.32 17.19
N GLU A 170 -0.65 -6.41 16.44
CA GLU A 170 -0.79 -6.54 14.99
C GLU A 170 -0.46 -5.25 14.25
N MET A 171 0.09 -5.41 13.06
CA MET A 171 0.44 -4.35 12.12
C MET A 171 -0.45 -4.49 10.90
N LYS A 172 -1.17 -3.43 10.56
CA LYS A 172 -2.19 -3.40 9.51
C LYS A 172 -1.72 -2.51 8.37
N GLU A 173 -1.75 -3.01 7.16
CA GLU A 173 -1.42 -2.26 5.94
C GLU A 173 -2.57 -2.37 4.94
N LEU A 174 -3.30 -1.27 4.74
CA LEU A 174 -4.34 -1.16 3.71
C LEU A 174 -3.79 -0.35 2.53
N PHE A 175 -3.79 -0.96 1.34
CA PHE A 175 -3.31 -0.32 0.13
C PHE A 175 -4.23 -0.55 -1.07
N TYR A 176 -4.20 0.43 -1.97
CA TYR A 176 -4.96 0.43 -3.22
C TYR A 176 -4.16 -0.23 -4.34
N SER A 177 -4.78 -1.17 -5.05
CA SER A 177 -4.11 -1.98 -6.08
C SER A 177 -3.50 -1.15 -7.20
N LEU A 178 -4.15 -0.05 -7.59
CA LEU A 178 -3.64 0.85 -8.62
C LEU A 178 -2.40 1.62 -8.16
N ASP A 179 -2.29 1.97 -6.87
CA ASP A 179 -1.08 2.63 -6.36
C ASP A 179 0.12 1.67 -6.37
N LEU A 180 -0.11 0.38 -6.05
CA LEU A 180 0.94 -0.65 -6.19
C LEU A 180 1.41 -0.80 -7.64
N LYS A 181 0.48 -0.73 -8.61
CA LYS A 181 0.83 -0.71 -10.03
C LYS A 181 1.60 0.54 -10.41
N LYS A 182 1.15 1.72 -9.96
CA LYS A 182 1.82 3.00 -10.22
C LYS A 182 3.25 2.99 -9.72
N VAL A 183 3.52 2.52 -8.51
CA VAL A 183 4.91 2.45 -8.00
C VAL A 183 5.75 1.41 -8.74
N SER A 184 5.14 0.28 -9.14
CA SER A 184 5.84 -0.77 -9.89
C SER A 184 6.23 -0.35 -11.31
N TYR A 185 5.47 0.59 -11.90
CA TYR A 185 5.76 1.20 -13.20
C TYR A 185 6.41 2.59 -13.07
N GLU A 186 6.90 2.94 -11.88
CA GLU A 186 7.61 4.20 -11.61
C GLU A 186 6.80 5.49 -11.88
N TYR A 187 5.46 5.41 -11.94
CA TYR A 187 4.57 6.57 -12.02
C TYR A 187 4.52 7.38 -10.71
N ILE A 188 4.87 6.74 -9.59
CA ILE A 188 5.06 7.37 -8.28
C ILE A 188 6.32 6.79 -7.62
N SER A 189 6.95 7.55 -6.74
CA SER A 189 8.09 7.07 -5.96
C SER A 189 7.67 6.06 -4.89
N TRP A 190 8.64 5.30 -4.38
CA TRP A 190 8.43 4.42 -3.22
C TRP A 190 7.97 5.19 -1.98
N GLU A 191 8.51 6.38 -1.75
CA GLU A 191 8.12 7.26 -0.64
C GLU A 191 6.66 7.71 -0.76
N GLU A 192 6.23 8.14 -1.95
CA GLU A 192 4.83 8.51 -2.18
C GLU A 192 3.90 7.29 -2.05
N TYR A 193 4.34 6.10 -2.45
CA TYR A 193 3.59 4.87 -2.24
C TYR A 193 3.46 4.50 -0.75
N GLN A 194 4.53 4.69 0.03
CA GLN A 194 4.48 4.49 1.49
C GLN A 194 3.48 5.44 2.13
N HIS A 195 3.47 6.73 1.73
CA HIS A 195 2.45 7.69 2.17
C HIS A 195 1.04 7.37 1.66
N ARG A 196 0.88 6.45 0.70
CA ARG A 196 -0.40 5.94 0.17
C ARG A 196 -0.86 4.63 0.79
N THR A 197 -0.02 4.00 1.60
CA THR A 197 -0.34 2.77 2.31
C THR A 197 -0.77 3.15 3.72
N ILE A 198 -2.06 2.94 4.03
CA ILE A 198 -2.58 3.21 5.37
C ILE A 198 -1.99 2.18 6.31
N GLN A 199 -1.21 2.65 7.27
CA GLN A 199 -0.61 1.81 8.31
C GLN A 199 -1.27 2.08 9.66
N ASP A 200 -1.62 1.01 10.37
CA ASP A 200 -2.13 1.06 11.74
C ASP A 200 -1.51 -0.04 12.61
N THR A 201 -1.58 0.15 13.92
CA THR A 201 -1.05 -0.78 14.92
C THR A 201 -2.05 -0.97 16.04
N ASP A 202 -2.44 -2.22 16.29
CA ASP A 202 -3.40 -2.55 17.33
C ASP A 202 -2.83 -3.56 18.33
N PHE A 203 -3.35 -3.52 19.56
CA PHE A 203 -3.01 -4.44 20.64
C PHE A 203 -4.29 -5.09 21.16
N GLY A 204 -4.23 -6.38 21.48
CA GLY A 204 -5.41 -7.08 21.97
C GLY A 204 -5.12 -8.51 22.39
N ALA A 205 -5.74 -8.94 23.50
CA ALA A 205 -5.63 -10.31 23.99
C ALA A 205 -6.19 -11.33 22.99
N GLN A 206 -7.15 -10.92 22.15
CA GLN A 206 -7.74 -11.75 21.09
C GLN A 206 -6.75 -12.12 19.97
N ILE A 207 -5.61 -11.43 19.87
CA ILE A 207 -4.55 -11.74 18.89
C ILE A 207 -3.66 -12.89 19.42
N ILE A 208 -3.61 -13.08 20.73
CA ILE A 208 -2.72 -14.07 21.35
C ILE A 208 -3.14 -15.48 20.93
N ALA A 209 -2.18 -16.24 20.41
CA ALA A 209 -2.33 -17.59 19.86
C ALA A 209 -3.32 -17.70 18.68
N ASP A 210 -3.75 -16.58 18.08
CA ASP A 210 -4.68 -16.63 16.94
C ASP A 210 -3.93 -16.90 15.63
N THR A 211 -3.75 -18.18 15.30
CA THR A 211 -3.10 -18.60 14.05
C THR A 211 -4.03 -18.49 12.83
N GLU A 212 -5.33 -18.27 13.03
CA GLU A 212 -6.34 -18.34 11.98
C GLU A 212 -6.93 -16.97 11.63
N GLY A 213 -6.66 -15.94 12.43
CA GLY A 213 -7.21 -14.60 12.23
C GLY A 213 -8.69 -14.51 12.60
N MET A 214 -9.14 -15.33 13.56
CA MET A 214 -10.54 -15.41 13.99
C MET A 214 -11.07 -14.10 14.56
N HIS A 215 -10.19 -13.25 15.13
CA HIS A 215 -10.58 -11.94 15.64
C HIS A 215 -10.85 -10.90 14.53
N ILE A 216 -10.46 -11.16 13.29
CA ILE A 216 -10.55 -10.20 12.20
C ILE A 216 -11.98 -10.16 11.65
N HIS A 217 -12.56 -8.95 11.62
CA HIS A 217 -13.83 -8.71 10.95
C HIS A 217 -13.63 -8.47 9.46
N TYR A 218 -13.57 -9.57 8.70
CA TYR A 218 -13.44 -9.53 7.24
C TYR A 218 -14.68 -8.90 6.58
N ARG A 219 -14.47 -7.78 5.90
CA ARG A 219 -15.53 -7.03 5.19
C ARG A 219 -14.99 -6.42 3.91
N ASP A 220 -15.88 -6.04 3.01
CA ASP A 220 -15.46 -5.22 1.87
C ASP A 220 -15.18 -3.78 2.33
N ILE A 221 -14.15 -3.18 1.78
CA ILE A 221 -13.75 -1.79 2.00
C ILE A 221 -14.17 -0.99 0.79
N THR A 222 -14.95 0.06 1.04
CA THR A 222 -15.39 0.93 -0.05
C THR A 222 -14.34 1.97 -0.40
N MET A 223 -14.39 2.52 -1.61
CA MET A 223 -13.51 3.65 -1.98
C MET A 223 -13.68 4.84 -1.03
N LYS A 224 -14.91 5.15 -0.62
CA LYS A 224 -15.17 6.23 0.33
C LYS A 224 -14.49 6.00 1.67
N GLU A 225 -14.58 4.78 2.22
CA GLU A 225 -13.89 4.40 3.46
C GLU A 225 -12.36 4.53 3.31
N PHE A 226 -11.80 3.98 2.23
CA PHE A 226 -10.37 4.09 1.94
C PHE A 226 -9.93 5.56 1.87
N ILE A 227 -10.68 6.44 1.19
CA ILE A 227 -10.36 7.87 1.11
C ILE A 227 -10.43 8.54 2.49
N THR A 228 -11.44 8.24 3.31
CA THR A 228 -11.54 8.81 4.66
C THR A 228 -10.41 8.36 5.57
N GLU A 229 -10.06 7.08 5.55
CA GLU A 229 -8.93 6.54 6.31
C GLU A 229 -7.62 7.13 5.81
N GLN A 230 -7.50 7.31 4.49
CA GLN A 230 -6.29 7.84 3.91
C GLN A 230 -6.06 9.32 4.20
N ILE A 231 -7.15 10.11 4.28
CA ILE A 231 -7.10 11.48 4.79
C ILE A 231 -6.60 11.47 6.25
N ILE A 232 -7.19 10.65 7.11
CA ILE A 232 -6.81 10.56 8.53
C ILE A 232 -5.33 10.17 8.67
N HIS A 233 -4.90 9.14 7.93
CA HIS A 233 -3.52 8.67 7.91
C HIS A 233 -2.55 9.78 7.47
N ARG A 234 -2.86 10.50 6.40
CA ARG A 234 -2.02 11.62 5.93
C ARG A 234 -1.97 12.79 6.92
N ILE A 235 -3.07 13.10 7.61
CA ILE A 235 -3.07 14.08 8.71
C ILE A 235 -2.15 13.59 9.83
N ARG A 236 -2.22 12.30 10.23
CA ARG A 236 -1.33 11.73 11.24
C ARG A 236 0.14 11.87 10.83
N LEU A 237 0.51 11.46 9.62
CA LEU A 237 1.89 11.60 9.12
C LEU A 237 2.37 13.06 9.19
N LYS A 238 1.54 13.99 8.69
CA LYS A 238 1.82 15.44 8.65
C LYS A 238 2.20 16.01 10.02
N PHE A 239 1.53 15.56 11.09
CA PHE A 239 1.68 16.14 12.43
C PHE A 239 2.47 15.26 13.44
N GLN A 240 2.60 13.94 13.23
CA GLN A 240 3.36 13.03 14.12
C GLN A 240 4.87 13.07 13.88
N LYS A 241 5.29 13.08 12.60
CA LYS A 241 6.67 13.32 12.19
C LYS A 241 6.70 14.69 11.50
N PRO A 242 6.54 15.78 12.27
CA PRO A 242 6.02 17.02 11.75
C PRO A 242 6.89 17.57 10.62
N GLU A 243 6.32 17.53 9.41
CA GLU A 243 6.86 18.22 8.22
C GLU A 243 6.66 19.74 8.31
N VAL A 244 5.88 20.19 9.29
CA VAL A 244 5.41 21.57 9.44
C VAL A 244 5.95 22.23 10.70
N ASP A 245 6.07 23.55 10.65
CA ASP A 245 6.45 24.36 11.80
C ASP A 245 5.36 24.33 12.87
N LYS A 246 5.75 24.52 14.14
CA LYS A 246 4.84 24.52 15.29
C LYS A 246 3.77 25.64 15.21
N ASN A 247 4.07 26.75 14.52
CA ASN A 247 3.17 27.90 14.41
C ASN A 247 2.25 27.83 13.18
N VAL A 248 2.18 26.67 12.50
CA VAL A 248 1.35 26.51 11.30
C VAL A 248 -0.15 26.61 11.64
N ASP A 249 -0.92 27.11 10.66
CA ASP A 249 -2.37 27.01 10.69
C ASP A 249 -2.79 25.54 10.44
N ILE A 250 -3.16 24.85 11.53
CA ILE A 250 -3.55 23.44 11.54
C ILE A 250 -4.76 23.19 10.63
N ASP A 251 -5.77 24.06 10.69
CA ASP A 251 -7.00 23.92 9.89
C ASP A 251 -6.63 24.00 8.40
N ARG A 252 -5.79 24.96 8.02
CA ARG A 252 -5.31 25.11 6.64
C ARG A 252 -4.52 23.91 6.15
N GLU A 253 -3.63 23.34 6.97
CA GLU A 253 -2.86 22.15 6.57
C GLU A 253 -3.75 20.91 6.42
N ILE A 254 -4.76 20.74 7.27
CA ILE A 254 -5.75 19.66 7.12
C ILE A 254 -6.54 19.82 5.81
N ILE A 255 -6.97 21.04 5.47
CA ILE A 255 -7.66 21.31 4.20
C ILE A 255 -6.77 20.93 3.00
N LYS A 256 -5.48 21.27 3.03
CA LYS A 256 -4.52 20.87 1.99
C LYS A 256 -4.41 19.36 1.86
N VAL A 257 -4.32 18.63 2.97
CA VAL A 257 -4.28 17.16 2.97
C VAL A 257 -5.55 16.57 2.34
N ILE A 258 -6.72 17.08 2.69
CA ILE A 258 -8.01 16.61 2.14
C ILE A 258 -8.09 16.91 0.64
N ALA A 259 -7.79 18.13 0.23
CA ALA A 259 -7.81 18.54 -1.18
C ALA A 259 -6.84 17.68 -2.02
N ALA A 260 -5.63 17.48 -1.53
CA ALA A 260 -4.63 16.64 -2.18
C ALA A 260 -5.11 15.20 -2.32
N THR A 261 -5.65 14.60 -1.25
CA THR A 261 -6.10 13.20 -1.25
C THR A 261 -7.26 12.99 -2.21
N VAL A 262 -8.28 13.86 -2.16
CA VAL A 262 -9.41 13.81 -3.09
C VAL A 262 -8.95 13.90 -4.54
N LYS A 263 -7.98 14.79 -4.83
CA LYS A 263 -7.43 14.98 -6.18
C LYS A 263 -6.62 13.76 -6.65
N ILE A 264 -5.78 13.18 -5.79
CA ILE A 264 -4.95 12.00 -6.10
C ILE A 264 -5.80 10.83 -6.60
N TYR A 265 -6.98 10.65 -6.00
CA TYR A 265 -7.88 9.53 -6.29
C TYR A 265 -9.07 9.90 -7.18
N ASP A 266 -9.15 11.15 -7.67
CA ASP A 266 -10.28 11.70 -8.42
C ASP A 266 -11.65 11.39 -7.75
N PHE A 267 -11.71 11.51 -6.42
CA PHE A 267 -12.91 11.16 -5.66
C PHE A 267 -13.99 12.24 -5.85
N LYS A 268 -15.20 11.84 -6.26
CA LYS A 268 -16.30 12.77 -6.61
C LYS A 268 -17.56 12.61 -5.77
N GLU A 269 -17.66 11.54 -4.97
CA GLU A 269 -18.87 11.18 -4.23
C GLU A 269 -19.00 11.94 -2.91
N PHE A 270 -18.97 13.27 -2.98
CA PHE A 270 -19.24 14.17 -1.86
C PHE A 270 -19.60 15.57 -2.34
N ASN A 271 -20.47 16.25 -1.60
CA ASN A 271 -20.87 17.63 -1.91
C ASN A 271 -20.06 18.66 -1.10
N PHE A 272 -19.76 18.32 0.15
CA PHE A 272 -19.08 19.20 1.10
C PHE A 272 -18.11 18.43 2.01
N VAL A 273 -17.13 19.17 2.52
CA VAL A 273 -16.24 18.75 3.61
C VAL A 273 -16.60 19.55 4.85
N GLU A 274 -16.83 18.86 5.96
CA GLU A 274 -17.05 19.47 7.27
C GLU A 274 -15.86 19.14 8.18
N LEU A 275 -15.23 20.17 8.71
CA LEU A 275 -14.14 20.07 9.67
C LEU A 275 -14.60 20.63 11.01
N ASN A 276 -14.47 19.83 12.06
CA ASN A 276 -14.76 20.22 13.44
C ASN A 276 -13.47 20.20 14.25
N ASN A 277 -12.90 21.38 14.48
CA ASN A 277 -11.76 21.55 15.35
C ASN A 277 -12.24 21.57 16.81
N LEU A 278 -11.92 20.51 17.54
CA LEU A 278 -12.37 20.30 18.91
C LEU A 278 -11.61 21.16 19.93
N GLU A 279 -10.50 21.78 19.53
CA GLU A 279 -9.71 22.64 20.43
C GLU A 279 -10.42 23.97 20.70
N ASN A 280 -10.95 24.57 19.65
CA ASN A 280 -11.59 25.89 19.68
C ASN A 280 -13.10 25.83 19.36
N ASN A 281 -13.64 24.63 19.16
CA ASN A 281 -15.02 24.38 18.70
C ASN A 281 -15.35 25.05 17.36
N ASN A 282 -14.34 25.36 16.54
CA ASN A 282 -14.54 25.92 15.21
C ASN A 282 -15.07 24.85 14.26
N LYS A 283 -16.09 25.21 13.49
CA LYS A 283 -16.64 24.38 12.43
C LYS A 283 -16.45 25.07 11.10
N LEU A 284 -15.76 24.40 10.19
CA LEU A 284 -15.55 24.85 8.84
C LEU A 284 -16.31 23.94 7.87
N LEU A 285 -17.07 24.56 6.96
CA LEU A 285 -17.81 23.87 5.91
C LEU A 285 -17.31 24.37 4.55
N LEU A 286 -16.77 23.46 3.75
CA LEU A 286 -16.24 23.75 2.42
C LEU A 286 -17.03 23.01 1.35
N SER A 287 -17.44 23.72 0.30
CA SER A 287 -17.96 23.07 -0.91
C SER A 287 -16.83 22.33 -1.63
N ARG A 288 -17.16 21.30 -2.43
CA ARG A 288 -16.17 20.61 -3.26
C ARG A 288 -15.36 21.56 -4.17
N PRO A 289 -15.96 22.53 -4.89
CA PRO A 289 -15.19 23.54 -5.64
C PRO A 289 -14.22 24.34 -4.75
N SER A 290 -14.70 24.87 -3.61
CA SER A 290 -13.87 25.66 -2.69
C SER A 290 -12.68 24.87 -2.13
N LEU A 291 -12.89 23.59 -1.84
CA LEU A 291 -11.82 22.68 -1.42
C LEU A 291 -10.74 22.56 -2.51
N LEU A 292 -11.15 22.35 -3.76
CA LEU A 292 -10.23 22.15 -4.88
C LEU A 292 -9.49 23.42 -5.29
N ASP A 293 -10.10 24.59 -5.13
CA ASP A 293 -9.46 25.89 -5.36
C ASP A 293 -8.30 26.15 -4.38
N THR A 294 -8.36 25.59 -3.17
CA THR A 294 -7.31 25.73 -2.14
C THR A 294 -5.99 25.09 -2.57
N PHE A 295 -5.99 24.22 -3.60
CA PHE A 295 -4.78 23.58 -4.12
C PHE A 295 -4.10 24.38 -5.25
N ASN A 296 -4.80 25.35 -5.85
CA ASN A 296 -4.29 26.12 -6.99
C ASN A 296 -3.55 27.41 -6.56
N HIS A 297 -3.44 27.67 -5.26
CA HIS A 297 -2.82 28.85 -4.63
C HIS A 297 -1.99 28.45 -3.42
#